data_AF-J0YRQ2-F1
#
_entry.id   AF-J0YRQ2-F1
#
_cell.length_a   1.000
_cell.length_b   1.000
_cell.length_c   1.000
_cell.angle_alpha   90.00
_cell.angle_beta   90.00
_cell.angle_gamma   90.00
#
_symmetry.space_group_name_H-M   'P 1'
#
loop_
_entity.id
_entity.type
_entity.pdbx_description
1 polymer ?
#
loop_
_entity_poly.entity_id
_entity_poly.type
_entity_poly.pdbx_seq_one_letter_code
_entity_poly.pdbx_strand_id
1 'polypeptide(L)'
;LGGFIEKEDNLSHEGNCWVAGDAMVYRNAHVCDNALVYDKAEVTGYAKIYENACVYGNASVRVEAEVYGYAQVYGSALIYGEIFGRAKVYGNARIYEEVYGKFLEKTRIYGNVEVYGKARVLGSTKVYCNAKICEDALIFQKAIVCDNAYICGAAMVHGEAKIYGNAMVSGEAKIYENGRVYGSAHVSVDAKVYGNAKVSGDAKVYGNTEVCGDSEIDSSIYKKTIATDVTERLVFIAV
;
A
#
# COMPACT_ATOMS: atom_id res chain seq x y z
N LEU A 1 8.51 -11.27 -30.85
CA LEU A 1 9.08 -10.06 -31.48
C LEU A 1 8.11 -8.91 -31.30
N GLY A 2 8.60 -7.70 -31.05
CA GLY A 2 7.81 -6.51 -30.74
C GLY A 2 8.59 -5.56 -29.83
N GLY A 3 7.95 -4.50 -29.36
CA GLY A 3 8.55 -3.47 -28.52
C GLY A 3 8.98 -2.24 -29.32
N PHE A 4 8.48 -1.07 -28.95
CA PHE A 4 8.93 0.22 -29.46
C PHE A 4 9.98 0.81 -28.51
N ILE A 5 11.13 1.16 -29.07
CA ILE A 5 12.25 1.83 -28.40
C ILE A 5 12.50 3.12 -29.19
N GLU A 6 12.42 4.29 -28.54
CA GLU A 6 12.58 5.58 -29.25
C GLU A 6 14.05 5.89 -29.60
N LYS A 7 14.98 5.62 -28.67
CA LYS A 7 16.43 5.80 -28.86
C LYS A 7 17.22 4.63 -28.28
N GLU A 8 18.44 4.44 -28.77
CA GLU A 8 19.37 3.37 -28.34
C GLU A 8 19.50 3.33 -26.80
N ASP A 9 19.67 4.49 -26.17
CA ASP A 9 19.78 4.61 -24.72
C ASP A 9 18.53 4.21 -23.92
N ASN A 10 17.38 3.94 -24.54
CA ASN A 10 16.20 3.49 -23.80
C ASN A 10 16.28 2.02 -23.34
N LEU A 11 17.14 1.22 -23.98
CA LEU A 11 17.33 -0.20 -23.65
C LEU A 11 18.83 -0.52 -23.56
N SER A 12 19.27 -1.03 -22.42
CA SER A 12 20.68 -1.39 -22.21
C SER A 12 21.15 -2.46 -23.18
N HIS A 13 22.41 -2.32 -23.62
CA HIS A 13 23.12 -3.32 -24.43
C HIS A 13 23.85 -4.37 -23.57
N GLU A 14 23.84 -4.17 -22.25
CA GLU A 14 24.38 -5.08 -21.25
C GLU A 14 23.25 -5.75 -20.46
N GLY A 15 23.43 -7.02 -20.11
CA GLY A 15 22.44 -7.83 -19.41
C GLY A 15 21.51 -8.61 -20.36
N ASN A 16 20.35 -9.02 -19.82
CA ASN A 16 19.31 -9.77 -20.54
C ASN A 16 17.98 -9.01 -20.62
N CYS A 17 18.02 -7.68 -20.48
CA CYS A 17 16.82 -6.86 -20.52
C CYS A 17 16.14 -6.93 -21.89
N TRP A 18 14.81 -6.88 -21.90
CA TRP A 18 14.06 -7.10 -23.13
C TRP A 18 12.73 -6.34 -23.15
N VAL A 19 12.42 -5.77 -24.31
CA VAL A 19 11.12 -5.14 -24.58
C VAL A 19 10.41 -5.92 -25.69
N ALA A 20 9.14 -6.28 -25.48
CA ALA A 20 8.37 -7.13 -26.41
C ALA A 20 6.90 -6.70 -26.55
N GLY A 21 6.21 -7.30 -27.53
CA GLY A 21 4.77 -7.04 -27.76
C GLY A 21 4.51 -5.64 -28.31
N ASP A 22 3.48 -4.98 -27.80
CA ASP A 22 3.11 -3.60 -28.06
C ASP A 22 3.71 -2.64 -27.02
N ALA A 23 4.67 -3.10 -26.21
CA ALA A 23 5.26 -2.28 -25.16
C ALA A 23 6.05 -1.10 -25.75
N MET A 24 6.05 0.03 -25.06
CA MET A 24 6.71 1.26 -25.51
C MET A 24 7.65 1.79 -24.44
N VAL A 25 8.91 2.00 -24.80
CA VAL A 25 9.92 2.68 -23.96
C VAL A 25 10.45 3.88 -24.73
N TYR A 26 10.23 5.07 -24.19
CA TYR A 26 10.52 6.32 -24.90
C TYR A 26 10.82 7.49 -23.95
N ARG A 27 11.23 8.63 -24.50
CA ARG A 27 11.83 9.79 -23.83
C ARG A 27 13.15 9.42 -23.15
N ASN A 28 13.33 9.77 -21.88
CA ASN A 28 14.52 9.47 -21.09
C ASN A 28 14.32 8.22 -20.21
N ALA A 29 13.31 7.40 -20.49
CA ALA A 29 13.13 6.13 -19.82
C ALA A 29 14.31 5.18 -20.10
N HIS A 30 14.63 4.30 -19.17
CA HIS A 30 15.73 3.36 -19.31
C HIS A 30 15.36 1.97 -18.77
N VAL A 31 15.61 0.93 -19.55
CA VAL A 31 15.42 -0.47 -19.16
C VAL A 31 16.76 -1.19 -19.23
N CYS A 32 17.22 -1.80 -18.13
CA CYS A 32 18.52 -2.45 -18.06
C CYS A 32 18.55 -3.72 -17.19
N ASP A 33 19.74 -4.30 -16.99
CA ASP A 33 19.98 -5.57 -16.31
C ASP A 33 19.21 -6.76 -16.92
N ASN A 34 18.33 -7.42 -16.17
CA ASN A 34 17.46 -8.52 -16.62
C ASN A 34 15.98 -8.08 -16.67
N ALA A 35 15.69 -6.78 -16.70
CA ALA A 35 14.34 -6.26 -16.68
C ALA A 35 13.55 -6.63 -17.94
N LEU A 36 12.28 -7.01 -17.76
CA LEU A 36 11.38 -7.38 -18.86
C LEU A 36 10.20 -6.43 -18.95
N VAL A 37 9.98 -5.83 -20.12
CA VAL A 37 8.83 -4.98 -20.41
C VAL A 37 8.06 -5.53 -21.60
N TYR A 38 6.79 -5.90 -21.44
CA TYR A 38 6.05 -6.58 -22.52
C TYR A 38 4.53 -6.31 -22.49
N ASP A 39 3.78 -6.99 -23.36
CA ASP A 39 2.37 -6.75 -23.65
C ASP A 39 2.12 -5.32 -24.16
N LYS A 40 1.33 -4.50 -23.47
CA LYS A 40 1.01 -3.09 -23.80
C LYS A 40 1.59 -2.14 -22.76
N ALA A 41 2.63 -2.57 -22.05
CA ALA A 41 3.26 -1.79 -21.01
C ALA A 41 3.92 -0.54 -21.58
N GLU A 42 3.89 0.55 -20.82
CA GLU A 42 4.44 1.83 -21.25
C GLU A 42 5.43 2.35 -20.19
N VAL A 43 6.66 2.65 -20.62
CA VAL A 43 7.70 3.24 -19.78
C VAL A 43 8.14 4.57 -20.41
N THR A 44 7.98 5.68 -19.68
CA THR A 44 8.24 7.02 -20.22
C THR A 44 8.73 8.02 -19.17
N GLY A 45 9.14 9.20 -19.62
CA GLY A 45 9.70 10.25 -18.76
C GLY A 45 11.19 9.98 -18.50
N TYR A 46 11.57 9.88 -17.23
CA TYR A 46 12.87 9.49 -16.69
C TYR A 46 12.81 8.12 -15.96
N ALA A 47 11.75 7.35 -16.18
CA ALA A 47 11.49 6.12 -15.44
C ALA A 47 12.56 5.06 -15.71
N LYS A 48 12.92 4.29 -14.68
CA LYS A 48 13.95 3.24 -14.77
C LYS A 48 13.40 1.88 -14.36
N ILE A 49 13.60 0.88 -15.21
CA ILE A 49 13.28 -0.52 -14.91
C ILE A 49 14.58 -1.33 -14.96
N TYR A 50 14.97 -1.94 -13.86
CA TYR A 50 16.26 -2.60 -13.77
C TYR A 50 16.25 -3.81 -12.81
N GLU A 51 17.41 -4.42 -12.59
CA GLU A 51 17.58 -5.74 -11.96
C GLU A 51 16.74 -6.84 -12.63
N ASN A 52 15.81 -7.49 -11.91
CA ASN A 52 14.95 -8.58 -12.40
C ASN A 52 13.46 -8.16 -12.42
N ALA A 53 13.20 -6.87 -12.53
CA ALA A 53 11.83 -6.33 -12.56
C ALA A 53 11.07 -6.74 -13.83
N CYS A 54 9.74 -6.86 -13.70
CA CYS A 54 8.85 -7.15 -14.82
C CYS A 54 7.70 -6.14 -14.88
N VAL A 55 7.50 -5.50 -16.03
CA VAL A 55 6.38 -4.60 -16.30
C VAL A 55 5.59 -5.11 -17.50
N TYR A 56 4.31 -5.42 -17.35
CA TYR A 56 3.52 -6.07 -18.39
C TYR A 56 2.01 -5.77 -18.30
N GLY A 57 1.18 -6.39 -19.14
CA GLY A 57 -0.22 -5.99 -19.30
C GLY A 57 -0.36 -4.59 -19.91
N ASN A 58 -1.27 -3.77 -19.38
CA ASN A 58 -1.47 -2.35 -19.74
C ASN A 58 -0.86 -1.40 -18.68
N ALA A 59 0.17 -1.86 -17.94
CA ALA A 59 0.79 -1.06 -16.88
C ALA A 59 1.55 0.13 -17.46
N SER A 60 1.58 1.24 -16.72
CA SER A 60 2.31 2.44 -17.13
C SER A 60 3.23 2.93 -16.01
N VAL A 61 4.51 3.04 -16.32
CA VAL A 61 5.56 3.54 -15.42
C VAL A 61 6.10 4.83 -16.00
N ARG A 62 5.97 5.94 -15.27
CA ARG A 62 6.14 7.28 -15.83
C ARG A 62 6.97 8.19 -14.93
N VAL A 63 7.39 9.33 -15.49
CA VAL A 63 8.08 10.41 -14.76
C VAL A 63 9.39 9.91 -14.17
N GLU A 64 9.62 9.96 -12.86
CA GLU A 64 10.87 9.54 -12.21
C GLU A 64 10.73 8.18 -11.51
N ALA A 65 9.69 7.41 -11.83
CA ALA A 65 9.42 6.12 -11.22
C ALA A 65 10.54 5.10 -11.44
N GLU A 66 10.86 4.34 -10.41
CA GLU A 66 11.85 3.26 -10.48
C GLU A 66 11.20 1.91 -10.12
N VAL A 67 11.46 0.89 -10.93
CA VAL A 67 11.00 -0.49 -10.68
C VAL A 67 12.18 -1.44 -10.74
N TYR A 68 12.53 -2.05 -9.60
CA TYR A 68 13.75 -2.86 -9.47
C TYR A 68 13.60 -4.05 -8.50
N GLY A 69 14.65 -4.82 -8.28
CA GLY A 69 14.55 -6.08 -7.54
C GLY A 69 13.95 -7.20 -8.37
N TYR A 70 12.91 -7.81 -7.82
CA TYR A 70 12.05 -8.83 -8.43
C TYR A 70 10.60 -8.30 -8.53
N ALA A 71 10.45 -6.97 -8.62
CA ALA A 71 9.15 -6.32 -8.60
C ALA A 71 8.34 -6.68 -9.86
N GLN A 72 7.02 -6.80 -9.70
CA GLN A 72 6.11 -7.10 -10.80
C GLN A 72 5.00 -6.05 -10.85
N VAL A 73 4.94 -5.29 -11.93
CA VAL A 73 3.91 -4.29 -12.20
C VAL A 73 3.10 -4.72 -13.41
N TYR A 74 1.78 -4.93 -13.26
CA TYR A 74 0.95 -5.45 -14.35
C TYR A 74 -0.52 -5.04 -14.25
N GLY A 75 -1.36 -5.48 -15.19
CA GLY A 75 -2.76 -5.03 -15.26
C GLY A 75 -2.85 -3.62 -15.84
N SER A 76 -3.55 -2.71 -15.18
CA SER A 76 -3.69 -1.28 -15.55
C SER A 76 -3.09 -0.36 -14.48
N ALA A 77 -2.04 -0.83 -13.79
CA ALA A 77 -1.38 -0.08 -12.73
C ALA A 77 -0.66 1.17 -13.30
N LEU A 78 -0.73 2.27 -12.57
CA LEU A 78 -0.06 3.53 -12.90
C LEU A 78 0.97 3.85 -11.81
N ILE A 79 2.24 3.88 -12.18
CA ILE A 79 3.37 4.07 -11.27
C ILE A 79 4.08 5.38 -11.60
N TYR A 80 4.19 6.24 -10.59
CA TYR A 80 4.96 7.49 -10.59
C TYR A 80 6.07 7.50 -9.53
N GLY A 81 6.09 6.51 -8.61
CA GLY A 81 7.09 6.36 -7.55
C GLY A 81 7.90 5.07 -7.64
N GLU A 82 8.43 4.59 -6.52
CA GLU A 82 9.37 3.47 -6.46
C GLU A 82 8.70 2.15 -6.09
N ILE A 83 8.89 1.10 -6.90
CA ILE A 83 8.43 -0.27 -6.60
C ILE A 83 9.62 -1.22 -6.60
N PHE A 84 9.91 -1.84 -5.46
CA PHE A 84 11.14 -2.63 -5.36
C PHE A 84 11.06 -3.90 -4.52
N GLY A 85 12.09 -4.72 -4.67
CA GLY A 85 12.19 -6.03 -4.02
C GLY A 85 11.19 -7.02 -4.61
N ARG A 86 10.36 -7.72 -3.81
CA ARG A 86 9.40 -8.74 -4.31
C ARG A 86 7.95 -8.24 -4.40
N ALA A 87 7.76 -6.93 -4.50
CA ALA A 87 6.45 -6.30 -4.57
C ALA A 87 5.68 -6.70 -5.84
N LYS A 88 4.36 -6.87 -5.70
CA LYS A 88 3.44 -7.05 -6.84
C LYS A 88 2.39 -5.95 -6.82
N VAL A 89 2.35 -5.13 -7.87
CA VAL A 89 1.37 -4.05 -8.03
C VAL A 89 0.56 -4.30 -9.29
N TYR A 90 -0.76 -4.44 -9.16
CA TYR A 90 -1.62 -4.78 -10.30
C TYR A 90 -3.06 -4.30 -10.18
N GLY A 91 -3.91 -4.62 -11.17
CA GLY A 91 -5.27 -4.06 -11.25
C GLY A 91 -5.23 -2.60 -11.73
N ASN A 92 -5.99 -1.70 -11.10
CA ASN A 92 -6.02 -0.27 -11.41
C ASN A 92 -5.26 0.56 -10.34
N ALA A 93 -4.25 -0.03 -9.70
CA ALA A 93 -3.53 0.61 -8.61
C ALA A 93 -2.78 1.86 -9.11
N ARG A 94 -2.84 2.96 -8.35
CA ARG A 94 -2.11 4.21 -8.60
C ARG A 94 -1.11 4.44 -7.48
N ILE A 95 0.17 4.41 -7.80
CA ILE A 95 1.25 4.60 -6.85
C ILE A 95 2.04 5.84 -7.24
N TYR A 96 2.07 6.84 -6.37
CA TYR A 96 2.84 8.06 -6.56
C TYR A 96 4.17 8.06 -5.81
N GLU A 97 4.33 7.17 -4.83
CA GLU A 97 5.44 7.15 -3.87
C GLU A 97 6.09 5.75 -3.75
N GLU A 98 6.71 5.44 -2.60
CA GLU A 98 7.46 4.22 -2.33
C GLU A 98 6.61 3.01 -1.89
N VAL A 99 6.83 1.86 -2.54
CA VAL A 99 6.29 0.53 -2.16
C VAL A 99 7.43 -0.50 -2.13
N TYR A 100 7.62 -1.18 -1.00
CA TYR A 100 8.77 -2.07 -0.77
C TYR A 100 8.41 -3.51 -0.34
N GLY A 101 8.79 -4.51 -1.12
CA GLY A 101 8.78 -5.92 -0.67
C GLY A 101 10.18 -6.44 -0.31
N LYS A 102 10.53 -6.60 0.97
CA LYS A 102 11.84 -7.18 1.37
C LYS A 102 12.04 -8.62 0.86
N PHE A 103 13.29 -9.04 0.64
CA PHE A 103 13.74 -10.31 0.03
C PHE A 103 12.98 -11.62 0.40
N LEU A 104 12.39 -11.74 1.60
CA LEU A 104 11.59 -12.92 2.02
C LEU A 104 10.08 -12.67 2.10
N GLU A 105 9.64 -11.43 1.91
CA GLU A 105 8.29 -10.93 2.20
C GLU A 105 7.65 -10.31 0.95
N LYS A 106 6.40 -10.69 0.66
CA LYS A 106 5.71 -10.28 -0.58
C LYS A 106 4.66 -9.22 -0.27
N THR A 107 4.95 -7.96 -0.59
CA THR A 107 3.94 -6.89 -0.66
C THR A 107 3.03 -7.11 -1.87
N ARG A 108 1.72 -7.03 -1.67
CA ARG A 108 0.74 -7.13 -2.77
C ARG A 108 -0.21 -5.96 -2.71
N ILE A 109 -0.21 -5.14 -3.77
CA ILE A 109 -1.14 -4.02 -3.95
C ILE A 109 -1.97 -4.28 -5.20
N TYR A 110 -3.30 -4.34 -5.07
CA TYR A 110 -4.16 -4.66 -6.22
C TYR A 110 -5.61 -4.20 -6.14
N GLY A 111 -6.25 -4.02 -7.29
CA GLY A 111 -7.59 -3.42 -7.36
C GLY A 111 -7.48 -1.93 -7.68
N ASN A 112 -8.38 -1.11 -7.17
CA ASN A 112 -8.41 0.35 -7.34
C ASN A 112 -7.73 1.06 -6.15
N VAL A 113 -6.53 0.61 -5.76
CA VAL A 113 -5.79 1.19 -4.62
C VAL A 113 -5.11 2.49 -5.03
N GLU A 114 -5.10 3.48 -4.14
CA GLU A 114 -4.35 4.73 -4.30
C GLU A 114 -3.33 4.89 -3.15
N VAL A 115 -2.05 5.01 -3.48
CA VAL A 115 -0.96 5.31 -2.54
C VAL A 115 -0.26 6.59 -2.99
N TYR A 116 -0.32 7.66 -2.19
CA TYR A 116 0.20 8.98 -2.56
C TYR A 116 0.74 9.78 -1.36
N GLY A 117 1.46 10.89 -1.59
CA GLY A 117 1.95 11.75 -0.51
C GLY A 117 3.35 11.37 -0.04
N LYS A 118 3.51 10.83 1.17
CA LYS A 118 4.76 10.23 1.68
C LYS A 118 4.52 8.81 2.22
N ALA A 119 3.45 8.19 1.75
CA ALA A 119 2.95 6.94 2.27
C ALA A 119 3.86 5.78 1.88
N ARG A 120 4.06 4.83 2.80
CA ARG A 120 4.99 3.72 2.63
C ARG A 120 4.30 2.39 2.94
N VAL A 121 4.27 1.49 1.95
CA VAL A 121 3.72 0.15 2.09
C VAL A 121 4.85 -0.87 1.96
N LEU A 122 5.18 -1.54 3.07
CA LEU A 122 6.38 -2.35 3.22
C LEU A 122 6.05 -3.78 3.68
N GLY A 123 6.99 -4.72 3.57
CA GLY A 123 6.90 -6.06 4.19
C GLY A 123 5.85 -6.99 3.56
N SER A 124 5.40 -8.01 4.29
CA SER A 124 4.38 -9.00 3.88
C SER A 124 2.94 -8.46 3.84
N THR A 125 2.76 -7.21 3.44
CA THR A 125 1.47 -6.50 3.47
C THR A 125 0.59 -6.81 2.26
N LYS A 126 -0.73 -6.70 2.47
CA LYS A 126 -1.73 -6.80 1.40
C LYS A 126 -2.62 -5.57 1.44
N VAL A 127 -2.62 -4.79 0.36
CA VAL A 127 -3.52 -3.65 0.17
C VAL A 127 -4.37 -3.89 -1.07
N TYR A 128 -5.69 -3.87 -0.95
CA TYR A 128 -6.54 -4.17 -2.10
C TYR A 128 -7.94 -3.54 -2.08
N CYS A 129 -8.76 -3.86 -3.09
CA CYS A 129 -10.07 -3.24 -3.35
C CYS A 129 -9.92 -1.75 -3.69
N ASN A 130 -10.57 -0.84 -2.97
CA ASN A 130 -10.55 0.61 -3.19
C ASN A 130 -9.81 1.35 -2.06
N ALA A 131 -8.90 0.67 -1.36
CA ALA A 131 -8.18 1.25 -0.23
C ALA A 131 -7.35 2.47 -0.65
N LYS A 132 -7.26 3.46 0.24
CA LYS A 132 -6.48 4.68 0.04
C LYS A 132 -5.51 4.89 1.18
N ILE A 133 -4.26 5.17 0.83
CA ILE A 133 -3.16 5.37 1.78
C ILE A 133 -2.45 6.66 1.38
N CYS A 134 -2.37 7.63 2.30
CA CYS A 134 -1.75 8.90 1.97
C CYS A 134 -1.00 9.57 3.11
N GLU A 135 -0.46 10.77 2.84
CA GLU A 135 0.36 11.54 3.78
C GLU A 135 1.55 10.71 4.29
N ASP A 136 1.90 10.72 5.56
CA ASP A 136 3.05 9.99 6.13
C ASP A 136 2.69 8.57 6.62
N ALA A 137 1.59 7.98 6.11
CA ALA A 137 1.09 6.69 6.60
C ALA A 137 2.08 5.54 6.33
N LEU A 138 2.28 4.69 7.34
CA LEU A 138 3.24 3.58 7.29
C LEU A 138 2.54 2.24 7.54
N ILE A 139 2.54 1.36 6.53
CA ILE A 139 1.92 0.03 6.60
C ILE A 139 3.00 -1.02 6.38
N PHE A 140 3.21 -1.93 7.34
CA PHE A 140 4.31 -2.90 7.28
C PHE A 140 4.00 -4.24 7.96
N GLN A 141 4.97 -5.16 7.96
CA GLN A 141 4.81 -6.55 8.45
C GLN A 141 3.70 -7.30 7.69
N LYS A 142 2.73 -7.94 8.36
CA LYS A 142 1.66 -8.74 7.73
C LYS A 142 0.31 -8.01 7.69
N ALA A 143 0.32 -6.68 7.79
CA ALA A 143 -0.90 -5.89 7.82
C ALA A 143 -1.75 -6.06 6.53
N ILE A 144 -3.06 -6.00 6.70
CA ILE A 144 -4.04 -6.09 5.62
C ILE A 144 -4.91 -4.84 5.62
N VAL A 145 -5.02 -4.19 4.47
CA VAL A 145 -5.88 -3.03 4.24
C VAL A 145 -6.75 -3.30 3.01
N CYS A 146 -8.07 -3.28 3.14
CA CYS A 146 -8.95 -3.56 2.00
C CYS A 146 -10.28 -2.80 2.03
N ASP A 147 -11.18 -3.15 1.12
CA ASP A 147 -12.46 -2.50 0.86
C ASP A 147 -12.28 -1.01 0.54
N ASN A 148 -12.93 -0.09 1.27
CA ASN A 148 -12.80 1.36 1.11
C ASN A 148 -12.02 2.00 2.27
N ALA A 149 -11.15 1.23 2.95
CA ALA A 149 -10.37 1.72 4.07
C ALA A 149 -9.51 2.93 3.67
N TYR A 150 -9.48 3.95 4.54
CA TYR A 150 -8.73 5.19 4.34
C TYR A 150 -7.71 5.37 5.46
N ILE A 151 -6.42 5.41 5.12
CA ILE A 151 -5.32 5.58 6.06
C ILE A 151 -4.54 6.83 5.68
N CYS A 152 -4.45 7.82 6.57
CA CYS A 152 -3.72 9.07 6.35
C CYS A 152 -3.02 9.56 7.63
N GLY A 153 -2.42 10.75 7.62
CA GLY A 153 -1.59 11.25 8.71
C GLY A 153 -0.28 10.49 8.83
N ALA A 154 0.26 10.47 10.04
CA ALA A 154 1.39 9.62 10.45
C ALA A 154 0.91 8.26 11.01
N ALA A 155 -0.23 7.75 10.54
CA ALA A 155 -0.82 6.52 11.05
C ALA A 155 0.07 5.31 10.74
N MET A 156 0.15 4.39 11.71
CA MET A 156 0.95 3.17 11.58
C MET A 156 0.08 1.93 11.67
N VAL A 157 0.16 1.06 10.66
CA VAL A 157 -0.53 -0.24 10.65
C VAL A 157 0.48 -1.37 10.47
N HIS A 158 0.62 -2.24 11.46
CA HIS A 158 1.61 -3.32 11.43
C HIS A 158 1.16 -4.57 12.19
N GLY A 159 2.06 -5.54 12.41
CA GLY A 159 1.68 -6.85 12.93
C GLY A 159 0.87 -7.64 11.90
N GLU A 160 -0.19 -8.29 12.37
CA GLU A 160 -1.24 -8.94 11.56
C GLU A 160 -2.54 -8.11 11.55
N ALA A 161 -2.43 -6.80 11.80
CA ALA A 161 -3.57 -5.89 11.87
C ALA A 161 -4.39 -5.86 10.59
N LYS A 162 -5.71 -5.63 10.72
CA LYS A 162 -6.66 -5.64 9.60
C LYS A 162 -7.55 -4.40 9.61
N ILE A 163 -7.49 -3.63 8.54
CA ILE A 163 -8.35 -2.45 8.30
C ILE A 163 -9.22 -2.74 7.07
N TYR A 164 -10.54 -2.70 7.22
CA TYR A 164 -11.47 -3.06 6.13
C TYR A 164 -12.83 -2.36 6.27
N GLY A 165 -13.79 -2.60 5.38
CA GLY A 165 -15.00 -1.79 5.27
C GLY A 165 -14.73 -0.34 4.82
N ASN A 166 -15.38 0.63 5.45
CA ASN A 166 -15.18 2.08 5.27
C ASN A 166 -14.35 2.68 6.42
N ALA A 167 -13.53 1.88 7.09
CA ALA A 167 -12.77 2.31 8.25
C ALA A 167 -11.78 3.44 7.91
N MET A 168 -11.66 4.40 8.82
CA MET A 168 -10.72 5.52 8.71
C MET A 168 -9.69 5.46 9.84
N VAL A 169 -8.41 5.50 9.48
CA VAL A 169 -7.29 5.59 10.42
C VAL A 169 -6.48 6.84 10.08
N SER A 170 -6.35 7.78 11.02
CA SER A 170 -5.67 9.06 10.74
C SER A 170 -4.90 9.63 11.94
N GLY A 171 -4.19 10.74 11.77
CA GLY A 171 -3.32 11.30 12.82
C GLY A 171 -2.09 10.41 13.07
N GLU A 172 -1.72 10.19 14.33
CA GLU A 172 -0.63 9.29 14.76
C GLU A 172 -1.14 7.91 15.22
N ALA A 173 -2.35 7.51 14.80
CA ALA A 173 -3.00 6.31 15.29
C ALA A 173 -2.20 5.05 14.95
N LYS A 174 -2.18 4.08 15.87
CA LYS A 174 -1.40 2.84 15.75
C LYS A 174 -2.30 1.62 15.86
N ILE A 175 -2.38 0.85 14.78
CA ILE A 175 -3.10 -0.43 14.75
C ILE A 175 -2.07 -1.55 14.56
N TYR A 176 -1.95 -2.45 15.53
CA TYR A 176 -0.90 -3.46 15.51
C TYR A 176 -1.32 -4.79 16.15
N GLU A 177 -0.39 -5.75 16.20
CA GLU A 177 -0.69 -7.15 16.58
C GLU A 177 -1.84 -7.71 15.75
N ASN A 178 -2.95 -8.18 16.32
CA ASN A 178 -4.12 -8.68 15.60
C ASN A 178 -5.28 -7.67 15.56
N GLY A 179 -5.02 -6.40 15.89
CA GLY A 179 -6.02 -5.35 15.98
C GLY A 179 -6.82 -5.19 14.69
N ARG A 180 -8.15 -5.00 14.83
CA ARG A 180 -9.07 -4.90 13.69
C ARG A 180 -9.88 -3.61 13.76
N VAL A 181 -9.90 -2.85 12.68
CA VAL A 181 -10.77 -1.68 12.51
C VAL A 181 -11.61 -1.88 11.26
N TYR A 182 -12.93 -1.84 11.41
CA TYR A 182 -13.85 -2.14 10.30
C TYR A 182 -15.20 -1.46 10.43
N GLY A 183 -16.10 -1.70 9.48
CA GLY A 183 -17.34 -0.94 9.37
C GLY A 183 -17.03 0.49 8.93
N SER A 184 -17.67 1.48 9.55
CA SER A 184 -17.40 2.92 9.34
C SER A 184 -16.56 3.51 10.48
N ALA A 185 -15.82 2.67 11.23
CA ALA A 185 -15.10 3.09 12.42
C ALA A 185 -14.00 4.11 12.09
N HIS A 186 -13.80 5.08 13.00
CA HIS A 186 -12.76 6.10 12.88
C HIS A 186 -11.80 6.02 14.07
N VAL A 187 -10.54 5.68 13.83
CA VAL A 187 -9.46 5.70 14.83
C VAL A 187 -8.49 6.82 14.47
N SER A 188 -8.25 7.78 15.35
CA SER A 188 -7.31 8.86 15.02
C SER A 188 -6.66 9.57 16.20
N VAL A 189 -5.82 10.57 15.88
CA VAL A 189 -4.93 11.27 16.82
C VAL A 189 -3.91 10.26 17.36
N ASP A 190 -3.84 9.99 18.66
CA ASP A 190 -2.82 9.11 19.25
C ASP A 190 -3.36 7.73 19.64
N ALA A 191 -4.51 7.36 19.08
CA ALA A 191 -5.25 6.16 19.49
C ALA A 191 -4.50 4.88 19.11
N LYS A 192 -4.54 3.88 20.00
CA LYS A 192 -3.91 2.58 19.79
C LYS A 192 -4.95 1.47 19.81
N VAL A 193 -4.87 0.56 18.85
CA VAL A 193 -5.68 -0.67 18.80
C VAL A 193 -4.75 -1.86 18.59
N TYR A 194 -4.69 -2.76 19.56
CA TYR A 194 -3.75 -3.89 19.56
C TYR A 194 -4.29 -5.12 20.30
N GLY A 195 -3.50 -6.17 20.48
CA GLY A 195 -4.00 -7.48 20.87
C GLY A 195 -4.93 -8.02 19.79
N ASN A 196 -6.06 -8.58 20.20
CA ASN A 196 -7.15 -9.02 19.32
C ASN A 196 -8.31 -8.01 19.25
N ALA A 197 -8.09 -6.77 19.70
CA ALA A 197 -9.12 -5.76 19.83
C ALA A 197 -9.82 -5.46 18.50
N LYS A 198 -11.11 -5.16 18.59
CA LYS A 198 -11.98 -4.85 17.45
C LYS A 198 -12.64 -3.50 17.64
N VAL A 199 -12.53 -2.64 16.64
CA VAL A 199 -13.27 -1.38 16.54
C VAL A 199 -14.15 -1.46 15.29
N SER A 200 -15.46 -1.27 15.45
CA SER A 200 -16.44 -1.59 14.40
C SER A 200 -17.65 -0.65 14.38
N GLY A 201 -18.56 -0.85 13.42
CA GLY A 201 -19.76 -0.01 13.29
C GLY A 201 -19.39 1.45 13.00
N ASP A 202 -20.02 2.39 13.68
CA ASP A 202 -19.71 3.82 13.60
C ASP A 202 -18.85 4.29 14.80
N ALA A 203 -18.12 3.36 15.44
CA ALA A 203 -17.27 3.65 16.58
C ALA A 203 -16.23 4.71 16.23
N LYS A 204 -15.98 5.60 17.17
CA LYS A 204 -14.95 6.62 17.03
C LYS A 204 -13.99 6.59 18.20
N VAL A 205 -12.71 6.40 17.95
CA VAL A 205 -11.66 6.26 18.96
C VAL A 205 -10.63 7.36 18.72
N TYR A 206 -10.55 8.31 19.66
CA TYR A 206 -9.72 9.51 19.52
C TYR A 206 -8.77 9.71 20.69
N GLY A 207 -7.76 10.55 20.47
CA GLY A 207 -6.81 10.98 21.49
C GLY A 207 -5.94 9.83 22.01
N ASN A 208 -5.42 9.96 23.22
CA ASN A 208 -4.55 8.97 23.87
C ASN A 208 -5.34 7.74 24.40
N THR A 209 -6.25 7.19 23.59
CA THR A 209 -7.07 6.01 23.93
C THR A 209 -6.34 4.73 23.54
N GLU A 210 -6.41 3.71 24.39
CA GLU A 210 -5.85 2.38 24.11
C GLU A 210 -6.95 1.31 24.16
N VAL A 211 -7.12 0.57 23.07
CA VAL A 211 -8.03 -0.58 22.97
C VAL A 211 -7.19 -1.84 22.77
N CYS A 212 -7.25 -2.78 23.71
CA CYS A 212 -6.41 -3.97 23.68
C CYS A 212 -7.05 -5.23 24.28
N GLY A 213 -6.31 -6.33 24.27
CA GLY A 213 -6.82 -7.65 24.63
C GLY A 213 -7.86 -8.13 23.63
N ASP A 214 -8.95 -8.71 24.12
CA ASP A 214 -10.08 -9.18 23.29
C ASP A 214 -11.25 -8.17 23.22
N SER A 215 -11.00 -6.89 23.54
CA SER A 215 -12.04 -5.85 23.62
C SER A 215 -12.77 -5.61 22.29
N GLU A 216 -14.08 -5.40 22.34
CA GLU A 216 -14.91 -5.03 21.18
C GLU A 216 -15.59 -3.68 21.39
N ILE A 217 -15.29 -2.71 20.51
CA ILE A 217 -15.82 -1.36 20.54
C ILE A 217 -16.72 -1.13 19.31
N ASP A 218 -18.00 -0.88 19.53
CA ASP A 218 -19.00 -0.50 18.52
C ASP A 218 -19.56 0.92 18.73
N SER A 219 -19.10 1.60 19.78
CA SER A 219 -19.50 2.94 20.22
C SER A 219 -18.29 3.89 20.26
N SER A 220 -18.54 5.19 20.44
CA SER A 220 -17.45 6.18 20.46
C SER A 220 -16.80 6.31 21.86
N ILE A 221 -15.47 6.44 21.88
CA ILE A 221 -14.60 6.65 23.05
C ILE A 221 -13.77 7.93 22.84
N TYR A 222 -13.83 8.87 23.79
CA TYR A 222 -13.32 10.24 23.60
C TYR A 222 -12.20 10.72 24.56
N LYS A 223 -11.62 9.87 25.43
CA LYS A 223 -10.58 10.28 26.40
C LYS A 223 -9.59 9.15 26.70
N LYS A 224 -8.49 9.47 27.41
CA LYS A 224 -7.45 8.54 27.91
C LYS A 224 -8.10 7.41 28.72
N THR A 225 -8.56 6.40 28.00
CA THR A 225 -9.25 5.22 28.51
C THR A 225 -8.49 4.02 27.98
N ILE A 226 -8.17 3.10 28.87
CA ILE A 226 -7.65 1.79 28.52
C ILE A 226 -8.87 0.85 28.52
N ALA A 227 -9.22 0.30 27.37
CA ALA A 227 -10.22 -0.76 27.24
C ALA A 227 -9.49 -2.11 27.16
N THR A 228 -9.60 -2.89 28.24
CA THR A 228 -9.06 -4.25 28.37
C THR A 228 -10.17 -5.21 28.76
N ASP A 229 -10.28 -6.34 28.06
CA ASP A 229 -11.26 -7.42 28.31
C ASP A 229 -12.72 -6.97 28.38
N VAL A 230 -13.05 -5.92 27.63
CA VAL A 230 -14.42 -5.41 27.56
C VAL A 230 -15.20 -6.25 26.55
N THR A 231 -16.00 -7.19 27.04
CA THR A 231 -16.95 -7.98 26.24
C THR A 231 -18.37 -7.41 26.24
N GLU A 232 -18.64 -6.36 27.03
CA GLU A 232 -19.94 -5.68 27.09
C GLU A 232 -19.88 -4.26 26.53
N ARG A 233 -20.98 -3.85 25.87
CA ARG A 233 -21.21 -2.49 25.35
C ARG A 233 -20.78 -1.41 26.36
N LEU A 234 -19.61 -0.81 26.16
CA LEU A 234 -19.26 0.43 26.84
C LEU A 234 -20.02 1.58 26.15
N VAL A 235 -21.21 1.88 26.65
CA VAL A 235 -21.83 3.19 26.44
C VAL A 235 -21.21 4.13 27.45
N PHE A 236 -20.08 4.75 27.12
CA PHE A 236 -19.67 5.94 27.88
C PHE A 236 -20.56 7.10 27.44
N ILE A 237 -21.56 7.40 28.29
CA ILE A 237 -22.27 8.68 28.25
C ILE A 237 -21.24 9.76 28.57
N ALA A 238 -21.05 10.68 27.62
CA ALA A 238 -20.26 11.89 27.85
C ALA A 238 -20.88 12.70 28.99
N VAL A 239 -20.08 13.02 30.01
CA VAL A 239 -20.27 14.22 30.84
C VAL A 239 -19.14 15.18 30.51
#